data_AF-A0A2S9GRT6-F1
#
_entry.id   AF-A0A2S9GRT6-F1
#
_cell.length_a   1.000
_cell.length_b   1.000
_cell.length_c   1.000
_cell.angle_alpha   90.00
_cell.angle_beta   90.00
_cell.angle_gamma   90.00
#
_symmetry.space_group_name_H-M   'P 1'
#
loop_
_entity.id
_entity.type
_entity.pdbx_description
1 polymer ?
#
loop_
_entity_poly.entity_id
_entity_poly.type
_entity_poly.pdbx_seq_one_letter_code
_entity_poly.pdbx_strand_id
1 'polypeptide(L)' 'VRELEGDREVIDCEGGSPCPLVAGCRLRRALAKAKEAFYAELDQYTVADLARSPALTLIQVAPPAR' A
#
# COMPACT_ATOMS: atom_id res chain seq x y z
N VAL A 1 4.56 -7.22 3.71
CA VAL A 1 4.54 -5.78 3.35
C VAL A 1 4.98 -4.89 4.50
N ARG A 2 4.39 -5.02 5.69
CA ARG A 2 4.74 -4.21 6.88
C ARG A 2 6.24 -4.13 7.16
N GLU A 3 6.94 -5.27 7.15
CA GLU A 3 8.40 -5.33 7.33
C GLU A 3 9.18 -4.59 6.23
N LEU A 4 8.73 -4.68 4.98
CA LEU A 4 9.38 -4.04 3.83
C LEU A 4 9.19 -2.51 3.84
N GLU A 5 8.05 -2.04 4.35
CA GLU A 5 7.75 -0.61 4.45
C GLU A 5 8.31 0.02 5.73
N GLY A 6 8.62 -0.80 6.74
CA GLY A 6 9.00 -0.37 8.08
C GLY A 6 7.86 0.33 8.84
N ASP A 7 8.19 0.95 9.98
CA ASP A 7 7.22 1.64 10.85
C ASP A 7 6.86 3.06 10.37
N ARG A 8 7.07 3.35 9.08
CA ARG A 8 6.87 4.70 8.54
C ARG A 8 5.40 5.10 8.60
N GLU A 9 5.15 6.37 8.91
CA GLU A 9 3.83 6.96 8.76
C GLU A 9 3.51 7.17 7.27
N VAL A 10 2.22 7.16 6.94
CA VAL A 10 1.75 7.42 5.56
C VAL A 10 1.99 8.88 5.16
N ILE A 11 2.15 9.77 6.14
CA ILE A 11 2.31 11.21 5.95
C ILE A 11 3.55 11.68 6.71
N ASP A 12 4.32 12.59 6.09
CA ASP A 12 5.41 13.29 6.76
C ASP A 12 4.88 14.59 7.39
N CYS A 13 4.85 14.64 8.73
CA CYS A 13 4.44 15.83 9.48
C CYS A 13 5.64 16.63 10.06
N GLU A 14 6.85 16.09 9.97
CA GLU A 14 8.04 16.59 10.69
C GLU A 14 9.14 17.09 9.75
N GLY A 15 8.90 17.10 8.43
CA GLY A 15 9.81 17.62 7.43
C GLY A 15 10.17 19.11 7.58
N GLY A 16 10.81 19.69 6.55
CA GLY A 16 11.44 21.03 6.62
C GLY A 16 10.52 22.20 7.03
N SER A 17 9.20 22.01 7.01
CA SER A 17 8.21 22.89 7.64
C SER A 17 7.26 22.03 8.47
N PRO A 18 7.42 21.99 9.81
CA PRO A 18 6.61 21.13 10.67
C PRO A 18 5.12 21.45 10.58
N CYS A 19 4.28 20.41 10.55
CA CYS A 19 2.84 20.57 10.47
C CYS A 19 2.29 21.21 11.77
N PRO A 20 1.63 22.37 11.73
CA PRO A 20 1.14 23.05 12.94
C PRO A 20 0.01 22.29 13.64
N LEU A 21 -0.61 21.34 12.94
CA LEU A 21 -1.72 20.54 13.47
C LEU A 21 -1.23 19.26 14.17
N VAL A 22 0.07 18.98 14.23
CA VAL A 22 0.61 17.65 14.58
C VAL A 22 0.05 17.07 15.88
N ALA A 23 -0.11 17.89 16.93
CA ALA A 23 -0.64 17.46 18.22
C ALA A 23 -2.12 17.02 18.16
N GLY A 24 -2.90 17.58 17.22
CA GLY A 24 -4.34 17.38 17.10
C GLY A 24 -4.80 16.79 15.76
N CYS A 25 -3.88 16.43 14.87
CA CYS A 25 -4.16 16.18 13.45
C CYS A 25 -5.09 14.97 13.27
N ARG A 26 -6.36 15.25 12.98
CA ARG A 26 -7.38 14.21 12.72
C ARG A 26 -7.02 13.39 11.47
N LEU A 27 -6.38 14.00 10.48
CA LEU A 27 -5.94 13.32 9.26
C LEU A 27 -4.84 12.30 9.56
N ARG A 28 -3.80 12.65 10.34
CA ARG A 28 -2.74 11.72 10.77
C ARG A 28 -3.32 10.49 11.44
N ARG A 29 -4.29 10.67 12.35
CA ARG A 29 -5.02 9.57 12.99
C ARG A 29 -5.86 8.74 12.01
N ALA A 30 -6.57 9.38 11.08
CA ALA A 30 -7.37 8.67 10.08
C ALA A 30 -6.48 7.82 9.14
N LEU A 31 -5.35 8.39 8.69
CA LEU A 31 -4.39 7.69 7.84
C LEU A 31 -3.70 6.53 8.58
N ALA A 32 -3.38 6.68 9.87
CA ALA A 32 -2.87 5.57 10.67
C ALA A 32 -3.87 4.40 10.72
N LYS A 33 -5.16 4.68 10.95
CA LYS A 33 -6.20 3.65 10.92
C LYS A 33 -6.36 3.01 9.54
N ALA A 34 -6.31 3.81 8.47
CA ALA A 34 -6.39 3.31 7.11
C ALA A 34 -5.20 2.40 6.76
N LYS A 35 -3.98 2.77 7.21
CA LYS A 35 -2.77 1.94 7.06
C LYS A 35 -2.94 0.57 7.73
N GLU A 36 -3.43 0.56 8.97
CA GLU A 36 -3.65 -0.71 9.68
C GLU A 36 -4.74 -1.55 9.00
N ALA A 37 -5.82 -0.95 8.53
CA ALA A 37 -6.85 -1.66 7.77
C ALA A 37 -6.32 -2.24 6.45
N PHE A 38 -5.47 -1.49 5.73
CA PHE A 38 -4.80 -1.96 4.52
C PHE A 38 -3.92 -3.19 4.81
N TYR A 39 -3.12 -3.15 5.87
CA TYR A 39 -2.30 -4.30 6.23
C TYR A 39 -3.14 -5.49 6.71
N ALA A 40 -4.17 -5.25 7.52
CA ALA A 40 -5.09 -6.31 7.96
C ALA A 40 -5.79 -7.01 6.79
N GLU A 41 -6.08 -6.29 5.71
CA GLU A 41 -6.58 -6.88 4.48
C GLU A 41 -5.51 -7.77 3.82
N LEU A 42 -4.28 -7.27 3.66
CA LEU A 42 -3.20 -8.04 3.06
C LEU A 42 -2.77 -9.26 3.88
N ASP A 43 -2.91 -9.22 5.20
CA ASP A 43 -2.59 -10.32 6.10
C ASP A 43 -3.49 -11.56 5.86
N GLN A 44 -4.59 -11.40 5.11
CA GLN A 44 -5.45 -12.51 4.69
C GLN A 44 -4.89 -13.32 3.50
N TYR A 45 -3.82 -12.85 2.86
CA TYR A 45 -3.26 -13.47 1.66
C TYR A 45 -1.81 -13.87 1.87
N THR A 46 -1.44 -15.04 1.35
CA THR A 46 -0.05 -15.43 1.15
C THR A 46 0.38 -15.18 -0.29
N VAL A 47 1.70 -15.12 -0.54
CA VAL A 47 2.24 -15.09 -1.91
C VAL A 47 1.76 -16.30 -2.72
N ALA A 48 1.60 -17.47 -2.08
CA ALA A 48 1.08 -18.66 -2.74
C ALA A 48 -0.40 -18.52 -3.15
N ASP A 49 -1.23 -17.84 -2.35
CA ASP A 49 -2.63 -17.53 -2.72
C ASP A 49 -2.70 -16.65 -3.96
N LEU A 50 -1.86 -15.61 -4.01
CA LEU A 50 -1.81 -14.68 -5.13
C LEU A 50 -1.18 -15.29 -6.39
N ALA A 51 -0.23 -16.20 -6.24
CA ALA A 51 0.40 -16.92 -7.33
C ALA A 51 -0.51 -18.00 -7.94
N ARG A 52 -1.54 -18.44 -7.21
CA ARG A 52 -2.55 -19.38 -7.69
C ARG A 52 -3.61 -18.63 -8.52
N SER A 53 -3.27 -18.33 -9.76
CA SER A 53 -4.26 -18.07 -10.81
C SER A 53 -4.38 -19.30 -11.72
N PRO A 54 -5.59 -19.71 -12.17
CA PRO A 54 -5.68 -20.47 -13.41
C PRO A 54 -5.03 -19.59 -14.46
N ALA A 55 -3.92 -20.04 -15.05
CA ALA A 55 -3.05 -19.26 -15.93
C ALA A 55 -3.83 -18.14 -16.63
N LEU A 56 -3.62 -16.88 -16.19
CA LEU A 56 -4.17 -15.72 -16.89
C LEU A 56 -3.76 -15.94 -18.34
N THR A 57 -4.75 -16.17 -19.21
CA THR A 57 -4.46 -16.49 -20.60
C THR A 57 -3.75 -15.26 -21.14
N LEU A 58 -2.45 -15.40 -21.39
CA LEU A 58 -1.66 -14.35 -21.99
C LEU A 58 -2.26 -14.11 -23.36
N ILE A 59 -2.99 -13.01 -23.51
CA ILE A 59 -3.47 -12.57 -24.82
C ILE A 59 -2.21 -12.12 -25.55
N GLN A 60 -1.72 -12.93 -26.48
CA GLN A 60 -0.65 -12.53 -27.37
C GLN A 60 -1.17 -11.40 -28.26
N VAL A 61 -0.79 -10.17 -27.92
CA VAL A 61 -0.95 -9.03 -28.83
C VAL A 61 0.13 -9.18 -29.89
N ALA A 62 -0.26 -9.59 -31.10
CA ALA A 62 0.65 -9.65 -32.24
C ALA A 62 1.23 -8.25 -32.51
N PRO A 63 2.54 -8.13 -32.81
CA PRO A 63 3.12 -6.85 -33.20
C PRO A 63 2.46 -6.32 -34.49
N PRO A 64 2.35 -4.99 -34.68
CA PRO A 64 1.76 -4.43 -35.89
C PRO A 64 2.52 -4.91 -37.13
N ALA A 65 1.77 -5.36 -38.15
CA ALA A 65 2.35 -5.68 -39.45
C ALA A 65 3.01 -4.43 -40.02
N ARG A 66 4.29 -4.57 -40.36
CA ARG A 66 5.13 -3.50 -40.88
C ARG A 66 4.79 -3.17 -42.32
#